data_AF-A0A2N2EN05-F1
#
_entry.id   AF-A0A2N2EN05-F1
#
_cell.length_a   1.000
_cell.length_b   1.000
_cell.length_c   1.000
_cell.angle_alpha   90.00
_cell.angle_beta   90.00
_cell.angle_gamma   90.00
#
_symmetry.space_group_name_H-M   'P 1'
#
loop_
_entity.id
_entity.type
_entity.pdbx_description
1 polymer ?
#
loop_
_entity_poly.entity_id
_entity_poly.type
_entity_poly.pdbx_seq_one_letter_code
_entity_poly.pdbx_strand_id
1 'polypeptide(L)' 'MKFGKIITLGLPAIVLWMGGIFVLGIFLIKWFWMWTIPALFPGAVASGAVAGVISWWTALKLSVLVALLAAITNISKS' A
#
# COMPACT_ATOMS: atom_id res chain seq x y z
N MET A 1 20.90 32.35 -4.28
CA MET A 1 19.99 31.71 -5.26
C MET A 1 19.84 30.19 -5.09
N LYS A 2 19.87 29.63 -3.86
CA LYS A 2 19.78 28.15 -3.64
C LYS A 2 18.40 27.67 -3.16
N PHE A 3 17.64 28.49 -2.44
CA PHE A 3 16.34 28.10 -1.87
C PHE A 3 15.24 27.85 -2.93
N GLY A 4 15.17 28.68 -3.98
CA GLY A 4 14.18 28.51 -5.05
C GLY A 4 14.30 27.16 -5.77
N LYS A 5 15.53 26.70 -6.05
CA LYS A 5 15.78 25.39 -6.68
C LYS A 5 15.39 24.22 -5.79
N ILE A 6 15.60 24.32 -4.47
CA ILE A 6 15.22 23.26 -3.51
C ILE A 6 13.70 23.11 -3.45
N ILE A 7 12.96 24.21 -3.52
CA ILE A 7 11.48 24.15 -3.49
C ILE A 7 10.94 23.65 -4.84
N THR A 8 11.48 24.11 -5.97
CA THR A 8 10.98 23.70 -7.30
C THR A 8 11.40 22.30 -7.73
N LEU A 9 12.53 21.76 -7.25
CA LEU A 9 12.97 20.39 -7.55
C LEU A 9 12.73 19.41 -6.40
N GLY A 10 12.89 19.84 -5.16
CA GLY A 10 12.78 18.97 -3.98
C GLY A 10 11.32 18.61 -3.63
N LEU A 11 10.41 19.59 -3.68
CA LEU A 11 9.00 19.33 -3.38
C LEU A 11 8.34 18.34 -4.36
N PRO A 12 8.46 18.49 -5.70
CA PRO A 12 7.88 17.50 -6.62
C PRO A 12 8.56 16.13 -6.53
N ALA A 13 9.85 16.07 -6.20
CA ALA A 13 10.54 14.80 -5.97
C ALA A 13 9.93 14.05 -4.78
N ILE A 14 9.69 14.72 -3.65
CA ILE A 14 9.08 14.11 -2.46
C ILE A 14 7.67 13.58 -2.79
N VAL A 15 6.86 14.37 -3.48
CA VAL A 15 5.50 13.95 -3.88
C VAL A 15 5.54 12.74 -4.81
N LEU A 16 6.46 12.71 -5.78
CA LEU A 16 6.66 11.55 -6.66
C LEU A 16 7.10 10.31 -5.88
N TRP A 17 8.02 10.46 -4.93
CA TRP A 17 8.46 9.36 -4.06
C TRP A 17 7.32 8.83 -3.20
N MET A 18 6.52 9.70 -2.58
CA MET A 18 5.35 9.31 -1.80
C MET A 18 4.32 8.58 -2.66
N GLY A 19 4.00 9.13 -3.85
CA GLY A 19 3.10 8.48 -4.80
C GLY A 19 3.63 7.11 -5.25
N GLY A 20 4.93 7.01 -5.52
CA GLY A 20 5.59 5.76 -5.90
C GLY A 20 5.47 4.69 -4.81
N ILE A 21 5.78 5.02 -3.56
CA ILE A 21 5.66 4.09 -2.41
C ILE A 21 4.20 3.65 -2.23
N PHE A 22 3.25 4.57 -2.38
CA PHE A 22 1.83 4.25 -2.25
C PHE A 22 1.34 3.28 -3.33
N VAL A 23 1.70 3.54 -4.59
CA VAL A 23 1.38 2.65 -5.72
C VAL A 23 2.05 1.28 -5.54
N LEU A 24 3.31 1.27 -5.10
CA LEU A 24 4.04 0.05 -4.80
C LEU A 24 3.33 -0.76 -3.70
N GLY A 25 2.87 -0.11 -2.63
CA GLY A 25 2.11 -0.75 -1.56
C GLY A 25 0.82 -1.40 -2.05
N ILE A 26 0.04 -0.71 -2.88
CA ILE A 26 -1.17 -1.27 -3.50
C ILE A 26 -0.83 -2.49 -4.36
N PHE A 27 0.21 -2.37 -5.19
CA PHE A 27 0.66 -3.45 -6.06
C PHE A 27 1.09 -4.67 -5.26
N LEU A 28 1.92 -4.47 -4.23
CA LEU A 28 2.37 -5.52 -3.33
C LEU A 28 1.18 -6.18 -2.64
N ILE A 29 0.25 -5.42 -2.07
CA ILE A 29 -0.93 -6.02 -1.40
C ILE A 29 -1.73 -6.87 -2.38
N LYS A 30 -2.01 -6.36 -3.58
CA LYS A 30 -2.78 -7.10 -4.60
C LYS A 30 -2.07 -8.37 -5.04
N TRP A 31 -0.77 -8.26 -5.33
CA TRP A 31 0.08 -9.39 -5.69
C TRP A 31 0.15 -10.42 -4.56
N PHE A 32 0.42 -9.95 -3.34
CA PHE A 32 0.49 -10.79 -2.15
C PHE A 32 -0.84 -11.45 -1.84
N TRP A 33 -1.97 -10.82 -2.14
CA TRP A 33 -3.28 -11.42 -1.92
C TRP A 33 -3.53 -12.60 -2.85
N MET A 34 -3.19 -12.45 -4.13
CA MET A 34 -3.55 -13.41 -5.17
C MET A 34 -2.88 -14.78 -5.01
N TRP A 35 -1.70 -14.82 -4.39
CA TRP A 35 -0.97 -16.06 -4.09
C TRP A 35 -1.11 -16.52 -2.61
N THR A 36 -1.10 -15.63 -1.61
CA THR A 36 -1.13 -16.07 -0.19
C THR A 36 -2.51 -16.49 0.27
N ILE A 37 -3.57 -15.79 -0.14
CA ILE A 37 -4.91 -16.06 0.39
C ILE A 37 -5.45 -17.40 -0.14
N PRO A 38 -5.32 -17.74 -1.44
CA PRO A 38 -5.67 -19.08 -1.91
C PRO A 38 -4.81 -20.19 -1.29
N ALA A 39 -3.54 -19.91 -0.98
CA ALA A 39 -2.65 -20.88 -0.34
C ALA A 39 -2.94 -21.09 1.15
N LEU A 40 -3.27 -20.02 1.89
CA LEU A 40 -3.59 -20.07 3.32
C LEU A 40 -5.01 -20.59 3.58
N PHE A 41 -5.96 -20.24 2.71
CA PHE A 41 -7.37 -20.53 2.90
C PHE A 41 -8.01 -21.15 1.64
N PRO A 42 -7.51 -22.29 1.13
CA PRO A 42 -8.03 -22.89 -0.10
C PRO A 42 -9.52 -23.25 -0.01
N GLY A 43 -9.93 -23.83 1.13
CA GLY A 43 -11.34 -24.21 1.36
C GLY A 43 -12.29 -23.03 1.52
N ALA A 44 -11.83 -21.92 2.10
CA ALA A 44 -12.65 -20.72 2.31
C ALA A 44 -12.80 -19.89 1.03
N VAL A 45 -11.80 -19.92 0.14
CA VAL A 45 -11.90 -19.36 -1.20
C VAL A 45 -12.85 -20.21 -2.05
N ALA A 46 -12.76 -21.54 -1.97
CA ALA A 46 -13.66 -22.45 -2.69
C ALA A 46 -15.12 -22.34 -2.25
N SER A 47 -15.38 -22.08 -0.97
CA SER A 47 -16.74 -21.86 -0.44
C SER A 47 -17.28 -20.45 -0.68
N GLY A 48 -16.49 -19.55 -1.27
CA GLY A 48 -16.86 -18.15 -1.50
C GLY A 48 -16.87 -17.28 -0.25
N ALA A 49 -16.47 -17.81 0.91
CA ALA A 49 -16.36 -17.04 2.15
C ALA A 49 -15.22 -16.02 2.12
N VAL A 50 -14.19 -16.25 1.29
CA VAL A 50 -13.04 -15.36 1.12
C VAL A 50 -12.83 -15.05 -0.37
N ALA A 51 -12.68 -13.76 -0.69
CA ALA A 51 -12.35 -13.35 -2.06
C ALA A 51 -10.90 -13.72 -2.41
N GLY A 52 -10.71 -14.71 -3.27
CA GLY A 52 -9.39 -15.08 -3.80
C GLY A 52 -8.78 -14.00 -4.70
N VAL A 53 -9.62 -13.16 -5.33
CA VAL A 53 -9.19 -12.01 -6.13
C VAL A 53 -9.83 -10.75 -5.58
N ILE A 54 -8.99 -9.76 -5.26
CA ILE A 54 -9.45 -8.46 -4.77
C ILE A 54 -9.46 -7.40 -5.87
N SER A 55 -10.47 -6.54 -5.84
CA SER A 55 -10.55 -5.37 -6.71
C SER A 55 -9.42 -4.38 -6.41
N TRP A 56 -9.07 -3.54 -7.38
CA TRP A 56 -8.11 -2.44 -7.17
C TRP A 56 -8.55 -1.48 -6.07
N TRP A 57 -9.86 -1.24 -5.93
CA TRP A 57 -10.41 -0.41 -4.87
C TRP A 57 -10.24 -1.03 -3.48
N THR A 58 -10.40 -2.35 -3.37
CA THR A 58 -10.16 -3.10 -2.12
C THR A 58 -8.69 -3.07 -1.73
N ALA A 59 -7.78 -3.24 -2.71
CA ALA A 59 -6.34 -3.16 -2.48
C ALA A 59 -5.91 -1.77 -1.99
N LEU A 60 -6.52 -0.70 -2.51
CA LEU A 60 -6.30 0.67 -2.04
C LEU A 60 -6.75 0.86 -0.58
N LYS A 61 -7.93 0.35 -0.21
CA LYS A 61 -8.39 0.43 1.19
C LYS A 61 -7.43 -0.28 2.14
N LEU A 62 -6.94 -1.46 1.75
CA LEU A 62 -5.96 -2.22 2.53
C LEU A 62 -4.62 -1.48 2.63
N SER A 63 -4.13 -0.85 1.55
CA SER A 63 -2.88 -0.08 1.60
C SER A 63 -2.98 1.12 2.52
N VAL A 64 -4.14 1.80 2.53
CA VAL A 64 -4.40 2.90 3.48
C VAL A 64 -4.38 2.40 4.92
N LEU A 65 -5.01 1.26 5.22
CA LEU A 65 -4.98 0.67 6.57
C LEU A 65 -3.56 0.29 7.02
N VAL A 66 -2.77 -0.31 6.12
CA VAL A 66 -1.36 -0.66 6.40
C VAL A 66 -0.52 0.60 6.61
N ALA A 67 -0.72 1.65 5.80
CA ALA A 67 -0.03 2.92 5.96
C ALA A 67 -0.41 3.61 7.28
N LEU A 68 -1.68 3.56 7.68
CA LEU A 68 -2.16 4.05 8.97
C LEU A 68 -1.52 3.28 10.13
N LEU A 69 -1.46 1.95 10.05
CA LEU A 69 -0.82 1.12 11.06
C LEU A 69 0.68 1.44 11.17
N ALA A 70 1.38 1.61 10.05
CA ALA A 70 2.77 2.01 10.02
C ALA A 70 2.96 3.41 10.65
N ALA A 71 2.07 4.36 10.37
CA ALA A 71 2.09 5.70 10.96
C ALA A 71 1.92 5.64 12.49
N ILE A 72 0.95 4.87 12.99
CA ILE A 72 0.74 4.68 14.45
C ILE A 72 1.97 4.04 15.10
N THR A 73 2.53 3.00 14.48
CA THR A 73 3.70 2.29 15.03
C THR A 73 4.94 3.18 15.06
N ASN A 74 5.08 4.09 14.09
CA ASN A 74 6.18 5.05 14.03
C ASN A 74 6.01 6.16 15.08
N ILE A 75 4.77 6.62 15.32
CA ILE A 75 4.46 7.59 16.39
C ILE A 75 4.78 7.00 17.77
N SER A 76 4.50 5.72 18.01
CA SER A 76 4.82 5.05 19.28
C SER A 76 6.32 4.91 19.56
N LYS A 77 7.17 5.07 18.54
CA LYS A 77 8.63 4.90 18.66
C LYS A 77 9.37 6.23 18.86
N SER A 78 8.66 7.35 18.74
CA SER A 78 9.18 8.71 18.92
C SER A 78 8.84 9.26 20.29
#